data_AF-A0A914RW14-F1
#
_entry.id   AF-A0A914RW14-F1
#
_cell.length_a   1.000
_cell.length_b   1.000
_cell.length_c   1.000
_cell.angle_alpha   90.00
_cell.angle_beta   90.00
_cell.angle_gamma   90.00
#
_symmetry.space_group_name_H-M   'P 1'
#
loop_
_entity.id
_entity.type
_entity.pdbx_description
1 polymer ?
#
loop_
_entity_poly.entity_id
_entity_poly.type
_entity_poly.pdbx_seq_one_letter_code
_entity_poly.pdbx_strand_id
1 'polypeptide(L)'
;MHNCMLQDSMRKLDAEMGKSMKAEVRIHQLDITNIFSINKFCEHLKAEHGGFDVLVNNAGIRFSNQMEETLNEARLTIATNYEGTKLVSQQLFPLMRDGGR
;
A
#
# COMPACT_ATOMS: atom_id res chain seq x y z
N MET A 1 -9.08 8.16 -12.87
CA MET A 1 -7.69 8.57 -12.58
C MET A 1 -6.88 7.51 -11.85
N HIS A 2 -7.40 6.83 -10.82
CA HIS A 2 -6.63 5.84 -10.02
C HIS A 2 -5.94 4.72 -10.83
N ASN A 3 -6.58 4.22 -11.89
CA ASN A 3 -6.00 3.14 -12.73
C ASN A 3 -4.80 3.61 -13.59
N CYS A 4 -4.69 4.91 -13.87
CA CYS A 4 -3.58 5.49 -14.64
C CYS A 4 -2.28 5.48 -13.83
N MET A 5 -2.34 5.83 -12.54
CA MET A 5 -1.14 5.88 -11.69
C MET A 5 -0.51 4.49 -11.48
N LEU A 6 -1.32 3.43 -11.37
CA LEU A 6 -0.80 2.06 -11.26
C LEU A 6 -0.08 1.64 -12.55
N GLN A 7 -0.65 1.95 -13.71
CA GLN A 7 -0.03 1.69 -15.00
C GLN A 7 1.26 2.49 -15.19
N ASP A 8 1.29 3.75 -14.75
CA ASP A 8 2.47 4.60 -14.83
C ASP A 8 3.60 4.12 -13.90
N SER A 9 3.28 3.60 -12.72
CA SER A 9 4.27 2.98 -11.83
C SER A 9 4.95 1.77 -12.47
N MET A 10 4.22 0.91 -13.20
CA MET A 10 4.87 -0.21 -13.90
C MET A 10 5.74 0.26 -15.05
N ARG A 11 5.28 1.24 -15.83
CA ARG A 11 6.10 1.81 -16.90
C ARG A 11 7.42 2.35 -16.38
N LYS A 12 7.42 3.00 -15.21
CA LYS A 12 8.64 3.48 -14.56
C LYS A 12 9.55 2.33 -14.11
N LEU A 13 8.99 1.31 -13.47
CA LEU A 13 9.71 0.10 -13.07
C LEU A 13 10.35 -0.61 -14.27
N ASP A 14 9.60 -0.79 -15.35
CA ASP A 14 10.10 -1.40 -16.59
C ASP A 14 11.18 -0.55 -17.25
N ALA A 15 11.06 0.78 -17.20
CA ALA A 15 12.07 1.69 -17.75
C ALA A 15 13.38 1.67 -16.93
N GLU A 16 13.29 1.60 -15.60
CA GLU A 16 14.45 1.59 -14.70
C GLU A 16 15.13 0.21 -14.65
N MET A 17 14.34 -0.86 -14.59
CA MET A 17 14.85 -2.22 -14.37
C MET A 17 14.98 -3.02 -15.67
N GLY A 18 14.09 -2.83 -16.64
CA GLY A 18 14.09 -3.49 -17.94
C GLY A 18 14.42 -4.99 -17.86
N LYS A 19 15.40 -5.43 -18.66
CA LYS A 19 15.87 -6.84 -18.68
C LYS A 19 16.63 -7.28 -17.42
N SER A 20 16.97 -6.36 -16.51
CA SER A 20 17.71 -6.68 -15.28
C SER A 20 16.80 -7.09 -14.12
N MET A 21 15.48 -6.94 -14.27
CA MET A 21 14.49 -7.37 -13.27
C MET A 21 14.52 -8.90 -13.12
N LYS A 22 14.87 -9.38 -11.92
CA LYS A 22 14.92 -10.81 -11.58
C LYS A 22 13.71 -11.30 -10.78
N ALA A 23 12.76 -10.42 -10.49
CA ALA A 23 11.58 -10.72 -9.70
C ALA A 23 10.30 -10.49 -10.53
N GLU A 24 9.27 -11.25 -10.23
CA GLU A 24 7.93 -10.99 -10.76
C GLU A 24 7.31 -9.82 -9.99
N VAL A 25 6.77 -8.84 -10.72
CA VAL A 25 6.08 -7.69 -10.12
C VAL A 25 4.59 -7.82 -10.40
N ARG A 26 3.79 -7.78 -9.33
CA ARG A 26 2.33 -7.77 -9.39
C ARG A 26 1.78 -6.51 -8.73
N ILE A 27 0.74 -5.95 -9.31
CA ILE A 27 0.07 -4.78 -8.75
C ILE A 27 -1.31 -5.18 -8.25
N HIS A 28 -1.62 -4.73 -7.04
CA HIS A 28 -2.96 -4.80 -6.49
C HIS A 28 -3.36 -3.44 -5.95
N GLN A 29 -4.59 -3.03 -6.22
CA GLN A 29 -5.14 -1.81 -5.68
C GLN A 29 -5.40 -1.98 -4.18
N LEU A 30 -4.92 -1.05 -3.37
CA LEU A 30 -5.14 -1.01 -1.93
C LEU A 30 -5.34 0.44 -1.49
N ASP A 31 -6.52 0.75 -0.97
CA ASP A 31 -6.78 1.97 -0.19
C ASP A 31 -6.71 1.60 1.29
N ILE A 32 -5.65 2.07 1.95
CA ILE A 32 -5.38 1.76 3.35
C ILE A 32 -6.35 2.44 4.34
N THR A 33 -7.16 3.38 3.87
CA THR A 33 -8.20 4.04 4.68
C THR A 33 -9.56 3.36 4.57
N ASN A 34 -9.69 2.34 3.70
CA ASN A 34 -10.93 1.65 3.42
C ASN A 34 -10.84 0.16 3.78
N ILE A 35 -11.53 -0.24 4.86
CA ILE A 35 -11.51 -1.64 5.35
C ILE A 35 -11.96 -2.67 4.31
N PHE A 36 -12.88 -2.34 3.40
CA PHE A 36 -13.29 -3.26 2.34
C PHE A 36 -12.19 -3.47 1.31
N SER A 37 -11.42 -2.42 1.01
CA SER A 37 -10.23 -2.53 0.14
C SER A 37 -9.16 -3.39 0.79
N ILE A 38 -8.94 -3.24 2.11
CA ILE A 38 -7.97 -4.02 2.87
C ILE A 38 -8.37 -5.50 2.90
N ASN A 39 -9.63 -5.79 3.22
CA ASN A 39 -10.13 -7.17 3.29
C ASN A 39 -10.02 -7.87 1.94
N LYS A 40 -10.40 -7.19 0.85
CA LYS A 40 -10.24 -7.72 -0.51
C LYS A 40 -8.77 -8.04 -0.83
N PHE A 41 -7.85 -7.18 -0.40
CA PHE A 41 -6.41 -7.43 -0.58
C PHE A 41 -5.91 -8.60 0.26
N CYS A 42 -6.37 -8.75 1.51
CA CYS A 42 -6.05 -9.89 2.36
C CYS A 42 -6.54 -11.21 1.76
N GLU A 43 -7.78 -11.26 1.27
CA GLU A 43 -8.34 -12.42 0.58
C GLU A 43 -7.51 -12.80 -0.64
N HIS A 44 -7.14 -11.81 -1.45
CA HIS A 44 -6.32 -12.01 -2.63
C HIS A 44 -4.93 -12.57 -2.29
N LEU A 45 -4.21 -11.94 -1.34
CA LEU A 45 -2.90 -12.41 -0.90
C LEU A 45 -2.95 -13.85 -0.36
N LYS A 46 -3.98 -14.17 0.42
CA LYS A 46 -4.16 -15.51 0.97
C LYS A 46 -4.41 -16.54 -0.14
N ALA A 47 -5.25 -16.22 -1.12
CA ALA A 47 -5.58 -17.12 -2.22
C ALA A 47 -4.39 -17.39 -3.14
N GLU A 48 -3.64 -16.34 -3.52
CA GLU A 48 -2.56 -16.46 -4.51
C GLU A 48 -1.22 -16.90 -3.91
N HIS A 49 -0.91 -16.48 -2.68
CA HIS A 49 0.42 -16.64 -2.09
C HIS A 49 0.44 -17.40 -0.77
N GLY A 50 -0.73 -17.66 -0.16
CA GLY A 50 -0.86 -18.33 1.13
C GLY A 50 -0.30 -17.54 2.33
N GLY A 51 0.27 -16.36 2.10
CA GLY A 51 0.93 -15.51 3.10
C GLY A 51 2.02 -14.63 2.49
N PHE A 52 2.75 -13.91 3.33
CA PHE A 52 3.88 -13.06 2.92
C PHE A 52 4.96 -12.95 4.00
N ASP A 53 6.16 -12.53 3.61
CA ASP A 53 7.33 -12.47 4.51
C ASP A 53 7.69 -11.04 4.92
N VAL A 54 7.41 -10.04 4.08
CA VAL A 54 7.77 -8.64 4.35
C VAL A 54 6.60 -7.72 4.05
N LEU A 55 6.23 -6.86 5.00
CA LEU A 55 5.27 -5.77 4.82
C LEU A 55 5.99 -4.42 4.88
N VAL A 56 5.95 -3.66 3.79
CA VAL A 56 6.45 -2.28 3.76
C VAL A 56 5.28 -1.30 3.78
N ASN A 57 5.04 -0.70 4.95
CA ASN A 57 4.05 0.36 5.12
C ASN A 57 4.57 1.68 4.55
N ASN A 58 4.43 1.87 3.24
CA ASN A 58 4.92 3.06 2.54
C ASN A 58 3.83 4.11 2.23
N ALA A 59 2.55 3.76 2.34
CA ALA A 59 1.47 4.68 2.00
C ALA A 59 1.43 5.85 2.99
N GLY A 60 1.47 7.08 2.45
CA GLY A 60 1.39 8.28 3.24
C GLY A 60 1.10 9.52 2.39
N ILE A 61 0.43 10.49 3.00
CA ILE A 61 0.16 11.79 2.42
C ILE A 61 0.73 12.90 3.31
N ARG A 62 1.02 14.04 2.68
CA ARG A 62 1.39 15.27 3.35
C ARG A 62 0.87 16.44 2.56
N PHE A 63 0.15 17.34 3.21
CA PHE A 63 -0.20 18.63 2.64
C PHE A 63 0.99 19.59 2.76
N SER A 64 1.31 20.29 1.67
CA SER A 64 2.47 21.19 1.59
C SER A 64 2.05 22.65 1.39
N ASN A 65 1.03 23.07 2.14
CA ASN A 65 0.58 24.45 2.20
C ASN A 65 1.57 25.30 3.00
N GLN A 66 1.90 26.50 2.48
CA GLN A 66 2.92 27.39 3.03
C GLN A 66 2.47 28.15 4.29
N MET A 67 1.17 28.15 4.62
CA MET A 67 0.64 29.04 5.66
C MET A 67 -0.07 28.35 6.83
N GLU A 68 -0.82 27.26 6.64
CA GLU A 68 -1.33 26.41 7.74
C GLU A 68 -2.06 25.17 7.16
N GLU A 69 -1.89 24.01 7.77
CA GLU A 69 -2.68 22.81 7.45
C GLU A 69 -4.08 22.96 8.06
N THR A 70 -5.14 22.76 7.27
CA THR A 70 -6.51 22.78 7.77
C THR A 70 -6.76 21.57 8.68
N LEU A 71 -7.74 21.66 9.59
CA LEU A 71 -8.13 20.52 10.43
C LEU A 71 -8.52 19.28 9.60
N ASN A 72 -9.12 19.47 8.43
CA ASN A 72 -9.52 18.36 7.56
C ASN A 72 -8.29 17.68 6.92
N GLU A 73 -7.30 18.47 6.50
CA GLU A 73 -6.03 17.96 5.97
C GLU A 73 -5.26 17.20 7.05
N ALA A 74 -5.14 17.77 8.25
CA ALA A 74 -4.50 17.10 9.40
C ALA A 74 -5.20 15.78 9.74
N ARG A 75 -6.54 15.76 9.74
CA ARG A 75 -7.32 14.52 9.94
C ARG A 75 -7.05 13.49 8.85
N LEU A 76 -6.98 13.89 7.59
CA LEU A 76 -6.71 12.98 6.49
C LEU A 76 -5.28 12.42 6.55
N THR A 77 -4.31 13.25 6.96
CA THR A 77 -2.93 12.84 7.21
C THR A 77 -2.87 11.78 8.32
N ILE A 78 -3.56 11.98 9.45
CA ILE A 78 -3.64 11.00 10.55
C ILE A 78 -4.35 9.72 10.10
N ALA A 79 -5.51 9.86 9.43
CA ALA A 79 -6.30 8.74 8.94
C ALA A 79 -5.50 7.84 7.98
N THR A 80 -4.65 8.44 7.14
CA THR A 80 -3.81 7.69 6.19
C THR A 80 -2.56 7.15 6.86
N ASN A 81 -1.72 8.04 7.39
CA ASN A 81 -0.35 7.70 7.77
C ASN A 81 -0.28 6.87 9.05
N TYR A 82 -1.29 6.98 9.93
CA TYR A 82 -1.35 6.27 11.21
C TYR A 82 -2.47 5.24 11.25
N GLU A 83 -3.73 5.68 11.16
CA GLU A 83 -4.88 4.79 11.37
C GLU A 83 -4.95 3.71 10.28
N GLY A 84 -4.82 4.10 9.01
CA GLY A 84 -4.81 3.19 7.87
C GLY A 84 -3.63 2.22 7.90
N THR A 85 -2.42 2.73 8.17
CA THR A 85 -1.22 1.89 8.35
C THR A 85 -1.40 0.84 9.45
N LYS A 86 -1.95 1.25 10.60
CA LYS A 86 -2.24 0.35 11.72
C LYS A 86 -3.29 -0.69 11.32
N LEU A 87 -4.37 -0.27 10.65
CA LEU A 87 -5.45 -1.14 10.24
C LEU A 87 -4.98 -2.21 9.25
N VAL A 88 -4.21 -1.82 8.23
CA VAL A 88 -3.58 -2.75 7.28
C VAL A 88 -2.70 -3.76 7.99
N SER A 89 -1.84 -3.30 8.90
CA SER A 89 -0.94 -4.18 9.65
C SER A 89 -1.73 -5.19 10.49
N GLN A 90 -2.78 -4.75 11.18
CA GLN A 90 -3.64 -5.63 11.98
C GLN A 90 -4.34 -6.70 11.13
N GLN A 91 -4.82 -6.36 9.93
CA GLN A 91 -5.49 -7.33 9.05
C GLN A 91 -4.52 -8.30 8.37
N LEU A 92 -3.30 -7.85 8.07
CA LEU A 92 -2.31 -8.65 7.36
C LEU A 92 -1.44 -9.51 8.27
N PHE A 93 -1.23 -9.14 9.55
CA PHE A 93 -0.39 -9.93 10.46
C PHE A 93 -0.77 -11.40 10.58
N PRO A 94 -2.06 -11.81 10.61
CA PRO A 94 -2.42 -13.23 10.61
C PRO A 94 -1.99 -14.02 9.36
N LEU A 95 -1.62 -13.33 8.27
CA LEU A 95 -1.14 -13.93 7.01
C LEU A 95 0.40 -13.89 6.90
N MET A 96 1.09 -13.23 7.83
CA MET A 96 2.55 -13.16 7.84
C MET A 96 3.14 -14.53 8.21
N ARG A 97 4.16 -14.98 7.46
CA ARG A 97 4.82 -16.26 7.72
C ARG A 97 5.79 -16.18 8.89
N ASP A 98 6.14 -17.33 9.44
CA ASP A 98 7.14 -17.44 10.51
C ASP A 98 8.45 -16.75 10.09
N GLY A 99 8.92 -15.84 10.95
CA GLY A 99 10.13 -15.07 10.67
C GLY A 99 9.94 -13.89 9.72
N GLY A 100 8.70 -13.51 9.38
CA GLY A 100 8.39 -12.30 8.61
C GLY A 100 8.75 -10.97 9.31
N ARG A 101 8.72 -9.86 8.57
CA ARG A 101 9.11 -8.52 9.01
C ARG A 101 8.12 -7.43 8.58
#